data_AF-A0A7Z0IIS9-F1
#
_entry.id   AF-A0A7Z0IIS9-F1
#
_cell.length_a   1.000
_cell.length_b   1.000
_cell.length_c   1.000
_cell.angle_alpha   90.00
_cell.angle_beta   90.00
_cell.angle_gamma   90.00
#
_symmetry.space_group_name_H-M   'P 1'
#
loop_
_entity.id
_entity.type
_entity.pdbx_description
1 polymer ?
#
loop_
_entity_poly.entity_id
_entity_poly.type
_entity_poly.pdbx_seq_one_letter_code
_entity_poly.pdbx_strand_id
1 'polypeptide(L)'
;MPNKAKMLNGETAMNENPRPGRARALVTGSRHWSVREAVAVAWPGLDSRPDKVLVHGGCPTGVDEVADQYWLCLGLSVEVFPGDWSKYGKKAGPIRNQQMADLGAELAPAF
;
A
#
# COMPACT_ATOMS: atom_id res chain seq x y z
N MET A 1 -9.80 37.00 14.66
CA MET A 1 -9.64 35.88 13.70
C MET A 1 -8.23 35.92 13.14
N PRO A 2 -7.35 34.95 13.42
CA PRO A 2 -6.09 34.87 12.69
C PRO A 2 -5.85 33.51 12.01
N ASN A 3 -5.43 33.66 10.77
CA ASN A 3 -4.80 32.72 9.86
C ASN A 3 -3.55 32.07 10.51
N LYS A 4 -3.38 30.75 10.40
CA LYS A 4 -2.14 30.04 10.80
C LYS A 4 -1.56 29.30 9.59
N ALA A 5 -0.69 29.99 8.88
CA ALA A 5 0.34 29.35 8.07
C ALA A 5 1.45 28.81 8.98
N LYS A 6 1.92 27.60 8.63
CA LYS A 6 3.20 26.94 8.97
C LYS A 6 3.42 26.40 10.40
N MET A 7 3.36 25.06 10.49
CA MET A 7 4.31 24.17 11.18
C MET A 7 4.38 22.88 10.31
N LEU A 8 5.38 22.65 9.45
CA LEU A 8 6.65 21.89 9.69
C LEU A 8 6.36 20.53 10.37
N ASN A 9 6.65 19.33 9.84
CA ASN A 9 7.57 18.77 8.86
C ASN A 9 6.92 17.47 8.30
N GLY A 10 6.97 17.11 7.03
CA GLY A 10 8.17 16.55 6.39
C GLY A 10 8.26 15.04 6.65
N GLU A 11 7.48 14.22 5.93
CA GLU A 11 7.71 12.78 5.78
C GLU A 11 6.93 12.24 4.56
N THR A 12 7.26 12.79 3.40
CA THR A 12 7.10 12.07 2.14
C THR A 12 8.06 10.89 2.24
N ALA A 13 7.55 9.69 2.52
CA ALA A 13 8.35 8.49 2.74
C ALA A 13 9.21 8.18 1.51
N MET A 14 10.44 8.70 1.51
CA MET A 14 11.47 8.41 0.55
C MET A 14 12.34 7.29 1.12
N ASN A 15 12.25 6.11 0.51
CA ASN A 15 13.36 5.17 0.37
C ASN A 15 14.08 4.74 1.66
N GLU A 16 13.35 4.13 2.60
CA GLU A 16 13.98 3.38 3.69
C GLU A 16 13.78 1.88 3.44
N ASN A 17 14.89 1.14 3.42
CA ASN A 17 14.92 -0.31 3.36
C ASN A 17 13.89 -0.91 4.34
N PRO A 18 13.21 -2.04 4.00
CA PRO A 18 12.12 -2.57 4.82
C PRO A 18 12.56 -2.74 6.28
N ARG A 19 11.94 -1.96 7.19
CA ARG A 19 12.17 -2.07 8.64
C ARG A 19 11.85 -3.49 9.11
N PRO A 20 12.81 -4.22 9.72
CA PRO A 20 12.54 -5.51 10.32
C PRO A 20 11.53 -5.36 11.46
N GLY A 21 10.47 -6.17 11.46
CA GLY A 21 9.45 -6.18 12.52
C GLY A 21 8.17 -5.37 12.24
N ARG A 22 8.12 -4.57 11.17
CA ARG A 22 6.89 -3.92 10.69
C ARG A 22 6.02 -4.92 9.95
N ALA A 23 4.74 -5.01 10.32
CA ALA A 23 3.80 -5.93 9.70
C ALA A 23 3.35 -5.39 8.34
N ARG A 24 3.49 -6.19 7.27
CA ARG A 24 3.15 -5.78 5.90
C ARG A 24 1.92 -6.52 5.41
N ALA A 25 0.85 -5.77 5.14
CA ALA A 25 -0.28 -6.25 4.33
C ALA A 25 0.02 -5.98 2.87
N LEU A 26 0.26 -7.02 2.09
CA LEU A 26 0.41 -6.90 0.64
C LEU A 26 -0.95 -7.04 -0.03
N VAL A 27 -1.33 -6.05 -0.82
CA VAL A 27 -2.54 -6.08 -1.64
C VAL A 27 -2.14 -6.13 -3.11
N THR A 28 -2.63 -7.15 -3.80
CA THR A 28 -2.51 -7.27 -5.26
C THR A 28 -3.76 -7.93 -5.80
N GLY A 29 -4.39 -7.34 -6.81
CA GLY A 29 -5.46 -8.05 -7.49
C GLY A 29 -6.17 -7.31 -8.61
N SER A 30 -7.26 -7.94 -9.09
CA SER A 30 -8.05 -7.48 -10.23
C SER A 30 -8.64 -6.08 -10.06
N ARG A 31 -8.71 -5.35 -11.19
CA ARG A 31 -9.28 -3.99 -11.31
C ARG A 31 -10.79 -3.91 -11.06
N HIS A 32 -11.46 -5.05 -10.87
CA HIS A 32 -12.93 -5.15 -10.83
C HIS A 32 -13.50 -5.36 -9.41
N TRP A 33 -12.68 -5.19 -8.36
CA TRP A 33 -13.09 -5.48 -6.98
C TRP A 33 -13.94 -4.38 -6.35
N SER A 34 -14.91 -4.77 -5.52
CA SER A 34 -15.76 -3.86 -4.77
C SER A 34 -15.12 -3.42 -3.44
N VAL A 35 -15.58 -2.28 -2.90
CA VAL A 35 -15.06 -1.71 -1.64
C VAL A 35 -15.17 -2.68 -0.46
N ARG A 36 -16.25 -3.45 -0.40
CA ARG A 36 -16.53 -4.41 0.68
C ARG A 36 -15.51 -5.55 0.73
N GLU A 37 -15.06 -6.02 -0.42
CA GLU A 37 -14.13 -7.15 -0.52
C GLU A 37 -12.71 -6.71 -0.18
N ALA A 38 -12.30 -5.50 -0.60
CA ALA A 38 -10.99 -4.94 -0.26
C ALA A 38 -10.82 -4.67 1.25
N VAL A 39 -11.86 -4.20 1.95
CA VAL A 39 -11.84 -3.94 3.40
C VAL A 39 -11.72 -5.25 4.19
N ALA A 40 -12.43 -6.31 3.80
CA ALA A 40 -12.36 -7.61 4.45
C ALA A 40 -10.99 -8.28 4.31
N VAL A 41 -10.27 -7.97 3.24
CA VAL A 41 -8.99 -8.57 2.87
C VAL A 41 -7.83 -8.00 3.69
N ALA A 42 -7.88 -6.73 4.05
CA ALA A 42 -6.73 -6.05 4.63
C ALA A 42 -6.74 -6.04 6.19
N TRP A 43 -7.91 -6.16 6.81
CA TRP A 43 -8.09 -5.90 8.24
C TRP A 43 -7.84 -7.08 9.21
N PRO A 44 -8.34 -8.32 8.98
CA PRO A 44 -8.54 -9.27 10.08
C PRO A 44 -7.25 -9.88 10.68
N GLY A 45 -6.11 -9.80 9.98
CA GLY A 45 -4.85 -10.38 10.44
C GLY A 45 -3.90 -9.42 11.19
N LEU A 46 -4.11 -8.10 11.07
CA LEU A 46 -3.12 -7.09 11.49
C LEU A 46 -3.60 -6.15 12.61
N ASP A 47 -4.81 -6.36 13.12
CA ASP A 47 -5.43 -5.48 14.12
C ASP A 47 -4.58 -5.37 15.40
N SER A 48 -3.91 -6.45 15.80
CA SER A 48 -3.05 -6.50 17.00
C SER A 48 -1.63 -5.96 16.81
N ARG A 49 -1.22 -5.60 15.58
CA ARG A 49 0.14 -5.09 15.30
C ARG A 49 0.15 -3.55 15.32
N PRO A 50 0.97 -2.93 16.20
CA PRO A 50 0.98 -1.47 16.37
C PRO A 50 1.65 -0.75 15.19
N ASP A 51 2.59 -1.39 14.50
CA ASP A 51 3.27 -0.83 13.32
C ASP A 51 2.96 -1.70 12.09
N LYS A 52 1.89 -1.33 11.38
CA LYS A 52 1.41 -1.99 10.16
C LYS A 52 1.43 -1.03 8.98
N VAL A 53 1.78 -1.55 7.82
CA VAL A 53 1.84 -0.81 6.55
C VAL A 53 1.14 -1.60 5.45
N LEU A 54 0.41 -0.89 4.60
CA LEU A 54 -0.13 -1.44 3.35
C LEU A 54 0.93 -1.35 2.26
N VAL A 55 1.15 -2.43 1.53
CA VAL A 55 1.98 -2.48 0.32
C VAL A 55 1.08 -2.75 -0.87
N HIS A 56 1.10 -1.90 -1.89
CA HIS A 56 0.29 -2.10 -3.11
C HIS A 56 0.94 -1.48 -4.35
N GLY A 57 0.31 -1.70 -5.50
CA GLY A 57 0.85 -1.34 -6.80
C GLY A 57 0.60 0.06 -7.33
N GLY A 58 -0.19 0.85 -6.61
CA GLY A 58 -0.62 2.18 -7.05
C GLY A 58 -1.53 2.18 -8.29
N CYS A 59 -2.29 1.11 -8.56
CA CYS A 59 -3.31 1.19 -9.61
C CYS A 59 -4.42 2.17 -9.17
N PRO A 60 -4.76 3.19 -9.98
CA PRO A 60 -5.71 4.24 -9.59
C PRO A 60 -7.18 3.78 -9.62
N THR A 61 -7.41 2.47 -9.79
CA THR A 61 -8.74 1.85 -9.86
C THR A 61 -8.68 0.46 -9.26
N GLY A 62 -9.79 0.00 -8.68
CA GLY A 62 -9.91 -1.35 -8.14
C GLY A 62 -9.24 -1.49 -6.78
N VAL A 63 -8.69 -2.67 -6.49
CA VAL A 63 -8.27 -3.02 -5.13
C VAL A 63 -7.16 -2.11 -4.56
N ASP A 64 -6.21 -1.69 -5.40
CA ASP A 64 -5.10 -0.82 -5.00
C ASP A 64 -5.60 0.55 -4.51
N GLU A 65 -6.53 1.17 -5.25
CA GLU A 65 -7.09 2.49 -4.91
C GLU A 65 -7.92 2.43 -3.62
N VAL A 66 -8.79 1.42 -3.53
CA VAL A 66 -9.67 1.26 -2.37
C VAL A 66 -8.88 0.99 -1.10
N ALA A 67 -7.87 0.11 -1.17
CA ALA A 67 -7.03 -0.22 -0.04
C ALA A 67 -6.23 1.00 0.45
N ASP A 68 -5.66 1.77 -0.49
CA ASP A 68 -4.91 3.00 -0.21
C ASP A 68 -5.79 4.03 0.52
N GLN A 69 -6.96 4.35 -0.04
CA GLN A 69 -7.91 5.27 0.58
C GLN A 69 -8.33 4.82 1.99
N TYR A 70 -8.60 3.53 2.17
CA TYR A 70 -9.01 2.98 3.46
C TYR A 70 -7.90 3.09 4.51
N TRP A 71 -6.65 2.73 4.17
CA TRP A 71 -5.50 2.83 5.07
C TRP A 71 -5.23 4.28 5.49
N LEU A 72 -5.26 5.19 4.51
CA LEU A 72 -5.07 6.61 4.75
C LEU A 72 -6.17 7.20 5.64
N CYS A 73 -7.44 6.79 5.45
CA CYS A 73 -8.55 7.21 6.33
C CYS A 73 -8.35 6.79 7.79
N LEU A 74 -7.64 5.70 8.04
CA LEU A 74 -7.33 5.20 9.38
C LEU A 74 -6.05 5.83 9.97
N GLY A 75 -5.38 6.71 9.23
CA GLY A 75 -4.10 7.31 9.63
C GLY A 75 -2.93 6.32 9.60
N LEU A 76 -3.05 5.21 8.86
CA LEU A 76 -2.02 4.19 8.73
C LEU A 76 -1.10 4.48 7.53
N SER A 77 0.12 3.95 7.57
CA SER A 77 1.11 4.13 6.51
C SER A 77 0.86 3.24 5.29
N VAL A 78 1.22 3.74 4.11
CA VAL A 78 1.16 3.02 2.83
C VAL A 78 2.52 3.07 2.12
N GLU A 79 2.86 2.01 1.40
CA GLU A 79 4.05 1.87 0.56
C GLU A 79 3.59 1.47 -0.86
N VAL A 80 3.85 2.36 -1.83
CA VAL A 80 3.34 2.23 -3.20
C VAL A 80 4.46 1.83 -4.15
N PHE A 81 4.25 0.77 -4.93
CA PHE A 81 5.20 0.23 -5.90
C PHE A 81 4.65 0.37 -7.33
N PRO A 82 4.71 1.57 -7.94
CA PRO A 82 4.22 1.77 -9.30
C PRO A 82 5.06 0.97 -10.31
N GLY A 83 4.40 0.34 -11.27
CA GLY A 83 5.09 -0.31 -12.38
C GLY A 83 5.68 0.71 -13.34
N ASP A 84 6.94 0.56 -13.74
CA ASP A 84 7.54 1.34 -14.82
C ASP A 84 7.12 0.79 -16.20
N TRP A 85 5.89 1.12 -16.58
CA TRP A 85 5.28 0.71 -17.85
C TRP A 85 6.01 1.29 -19.06
N SER A 86 6.66 2.45 -18.92
CA SER A 86 7.42 3.09 -19.99
C SER A 86 8.65 2.29 -20.39
N LYS A 87 9.35 1.73 -19.39
CA LYS A 87 10.58 0.97 -19.57
C LYS A 87 10.35 -0.52 -19.85
N TYR A 88 9.38 -1.12 -19.16
CA TYR A 88 9.20 -2.59 -19.18
C TYR A 88 7.90 -3.05 -19.86
N GLY A 89 7.03 -2.12 -20.30
CA GLY A 89 5.74 -2.45 -20.91
C GLY A 89 4.93 -3.38 -20.02
N LYS A 90 4.37 -4.46 -20.61
CA LYS A 90 3.57 -5.46 -19.88
C LYS A 90 4.32 -6.15 -18.72
N LYS A 91 5.65 -6.17 -18.74
CA LYS A 91 6.47 -6.77 -17.68
C LYS A 91 6.54 -5.91 -16.41
N ALA A 92 6.16 -4.62 -16.49
CA ALA A 92 6.19 -3.72 -15.34
C ALA A 92 5.32 -4.21 -14.17
N GLY A 93 4.16 -4.82 -14.46
CA GLY A 93 3.28 -5.44 -13.47
C GLY A 93 3.97 -6.58 -12.71
N PRO A 94 4.41 -7.66 -13.40
CA PRO A 94 5.15 -8.75 -12.77
C PRO A 94 6.41 -8.29 -12.00
N ILE A 95 7.17 -7.32 -12.54
CA ILE A 95 8.36 -6.80 -11.87
C ILE A 95 7.99 -6.11 -10.55
N ARG A 96 6.99 -5.22 -10.54
CA ARG A 96 6.55 -4.60 -9.27
C ARG A 96 5.99 -5.64 -8.30
N ASN A 97 5.29 -6.66 -8.79
CA ASN A 97 4.73 -7.71 -7.94
C ASN A 97 5.82 -8.49 -7.23
N GLN A 98 6.91 -8.81 -7.93
CA GLN A 98 8.07 -9.44 -7.33
C GLN A 98 8.73 -8.51 -6.29
N GLN A 99 8.93 -7.23 -6.62
CA GLN A 99 9.49 -6.26 -5.67
C GLN A 99 8.69 -6.17 -4.37
N MET A 100 7.36 -6.15 -4.46
CA MET A 100 6.49 -6.15 -3.28
C MET A 100 6.55 -7.47 -2.49
N ALA A 101 6.62 -8.61 -3.19
CA ALA A 101 6.72 -9.93 -2.56
C ALA A 101 8.04 -10.10 -1.80
N ASP A 102 9.13 -9.56 -2.34
CA ASP A 102 10.47 -9.63 -1.76
C ASP A 102 10.60 -8.85 -0.43
N LEU A 103 9.63 -7.97 -0.09
CA LEU A 103 9.59 -7.25 1.19
C LEU A 103 9.15 -8.10 2.38
N GLY A 104 8.67 -9.33 2.13
CA GLY A 104 8.16 -10.23 3.16
C GLY A 104 6.77 -9.82 3.67
N ALA A 105 5.73 -10.12 2.88
CA ALA A 105 4.35 -9.91 3.28
C ALA A 105 3.91 -10.91 4.37
N GLU A 106 3.29 -10.40 5.43
CA GLU A 106 2.71 -11.24 6.49
C GLU A 106 1.31 -11.73 6.11
N LEU A 107 0.65 -10.99 5.20
CA LEU A 107 -0.61 -11.35 4.56
C LEU A 107 -0.56 -10.90 3.09
N ALA A 108 -0.77 -11.82 2.15
CA ALA A 108 -0.77 -11.55 0.71
C ALA A 108 -2.01 -12.17 0.03
N PRO A 109 -3.15 -11.46 0.03
CA PRO A 109 -4.33 -11.89 -0.68
C PRO A 109 -4.12 -11.59 -2.17
N ALA A 110 -3.95 -12.63 -2.99
CA ALA A 110 -3.80 -12.52 -4.43
C ALA A 110 -5.14 -12.81 -5.13
N PHE A 111 -5.62 -11.90 -5.98
CA PHE A 111 -6.94 -11.99 -6.63
C PHE A 111 -6.97 -11.62 -8.12
#